data_AF-A0A6I5NIE7-F1
#
_entry.id   AF-A0A6I5NIE7-F1
#
_cell.length_a   1.000
_cell.length_b   1.000
_cell.length_c   1.000
_cell.angle_alpha   90.00
_cell.angle_beta   90.00
_cell.angle_gamma   90.00
#
_symmetry.space_group_name_H-M   'P 1'
#
loop_
_entity.id
_entity.type
_entity.pdbx_description
1 polymer ?
#
loop_
_entity_poly.entity_id
_entity_poly.type
_entity_poly.pdbx_seq_one_letter_code
_entity_poly.pdbx_strand_id
1 'polypeptide(L)' 'MKDRLINWLNTALMINLFLVLLSFAWFAIALVGRSAHIALGFDLWYRLWEPLFMPAIGILMAGAIVSGLLGWVSRRLST' A
#
# COMPACT_ATOMS: atom_id res chain seq x y z
N MET A 1 5.77 -24.51 -9.61
CA MET A 1 4.44 -23.92 -9.31
C MET A 1 4.54 -22.82 -8.25
N LYS A 2 5.34 -22.99 -7.19
CA LYS A 2 5.63 -21.95 -6.17
C LYS A 2 6.17 -20.64 -6.75
N ASP A 3 7.00 -20.70 -7.77
CA ASP A 3 7.63 -19.50 -8.36
C ASP A 3 6.61 -18.58 -9.02
N ARG A 4 5.59 -19.14 -9.68
CA ARG A 4 4.48 -18.36 -10.23
C ARG A 4 3.64 -17.70 -9.14
N LEU A 5 3.42 -18.40 -8.03
CA LEU A 5 2.69 -17.88 -6.86
C LEU A 5 3.41 -16.69 -6.23
N ILE A 6 4.73 -16.81 -6.01
CA ILE A 6 5.54 -15.72 -5.47
C ILE A 6 5.56 -14.53 -6.45
N ASN A 7 5.68 -14.78 -7.75
CA ASN A 7 5.69 -13.70 -8.74
C ASN A 7 4.34 -12.97 -8.83
N TRP A 8 3.23 -13.71 -8.71
CA TRP A 8 1.89 -13.13 -8.65
C TRP A 8 1.68 -12.33 -7.37
N LEU A 9 2.14 -12.84 -6.22
CA LEU A 9 2.12 -12.14 -4.94
C LEU A 9 2.91 -10.82 -5.02
N ASN A 10 4.14 -10.85 -5.57
CA ASN A 10 4.95 -9.65 -5.78
C ASN A 10 4.25 -8.63 -6.69
N THR A 11 3.59 -9.10 -7.75
CA THR A 11 2.82 -8.23 -8.65
C THR A 11 1.62 -7.62 -7.92
N ALA A 12 0.90 -8.40 -7.11
CA ALA A 12 -0.21 -7.92 -6.29
C ALA A 12 0.24 -6.89 -5.25
N LEU A 13 1.37 -7.12 -4.57
CA LEU A 13 1.97 -6.13 -3.65
C LEU A 13 2.40 -4.86 -4.39
N MET A 14 2.99 -4.99 -5.57
CA MET A 14 3.37 -3.83 -6.39
C MET A 14 2.14 -3.01 -6.80
N ILE A 15 1.07 -3.65 -7.27
CA ILE A 15 -0.20 -2.98 -7.59
C ILE A 15 -0.77 -2.30 -6.34
N ASN A 16 -0.76 -3.00 -5.19
CA ASN A 16 -1.23 -2.47 -3.92
C ASN A 16 -0.43 -1.22 -3.47
N LEU A 17 0.89 -1.23 -3.66
CA LEU A 17 1.76 -0.08 -3.42
C LEU A 17 1.36 1.11 -4.29
N PHE A 18 1.19 0.90 -5.59
CA PHE A 18 0.73 1.96 -6.49
C PHE A 18 -0.65 2.48 -6.11
N LEU A 19 -1.57 1.61 -5.69
CA LEU A 19 -2.90 2.00 -5.20
C LEU A 19 -2.79 2.93 -4.00
N VAL A 20 -1.95 2.58 -3.01
CA VAL A 20 -1.73 3.43 -1.82
C VAL A 20 -1.09 4.77 -2.20
N LEU A 21 -0.10 4.78 -3.10
CA LEU A 21 0.53 6.01 -3.59
C LEU A 21 -0.45 6.90 -4.38
N LEU A 22 -1.26 6.31 -5.25
CA LEU A 22 -2.27 7.04 -6.02
C LEU A 22 -3.36 7.60 -5.10
N SER A 23 -3.76 6.84 -4.07
CA SER A 23 -4.66 7.30 -3.03
C SER A 23 -4.11 8.50 -2.28
N PHE A 24 -2.81 8.51 -1.97
CA PHE A 24 -2.15 9.66 -1.36
C PHE A 24 -2.15 10.89 -2.30
N ALA A 25 -1.89 10.69 -3.59
CA ALA A 25 -1.99 11.78 -4.57
C ALA A 25 -3.42 12.33 -4.69
N TRP A 26 -4.43 11.45 -4.70
CA TRP A 26 -5.85 11.85 -4.65
C TRP A 26 -6.12 12.67 -3.40
N PHE A 27 -5.67 12.21 -2.24
CA PHE A 27 -5.84 12.92 -0.97
C PHE A 27 -5.27 14.34 -1.03
N ALA A 28 -4.05 14.51 -1.55
CA ALA A 28 -3.43 15.82 -1.71
C ALA A 28 -4.26 16.75 -2.60
N ILE A 29 -4.76 16.25 -3.74
CA ILE A 29 -5.64 17.01 -4.64
C ILE A 29 -6.96 17.37 -3.95
N ALA A 30 -7.58 16.41 -3.25
CA ALA A 30 -8.84 16.59 -2.55
C ALA A 30 -8.72 17.59 -1.37
N LEU A 31 -7.59 17.58 -0.67
CA LEU A 31 -7.27 18.52 0.40
C LEU A 31 -7.14 19.95 -0.14
N VAL A 32 -6.45 20.13 -1.27
CA VAL A 32 -6.37 21.43 -1.95
C VAL A 32 -7.76 21.87 -2.44
N GLY A 33 -8.55 20.96 -3.02
CA GLY A 33 -9.94 21.23 -3.44
C GLY A 33 -10.85 21.66 -2.29
N ARG A 34 -10.69 21.06 -1.10
CA ARG A 34 -11.44 21.43 0.11
C ARG A 34 -11.21 22.88 0.49
N SER A 35 -9.98 23.40 0.35
CA SER A 35 -9.68 24.82 0.60
C SER A 35 -10.34 25.77 -0.40
N ALA A 36 -10.67 25.28 -1.60
CA ALA A 36 -11.43 26.01 -2.62
C ALA A 36 -12.96 25.79 -2.52
N HIS A 37 -13.47 25.18 -1.44
CA HIS A 37 -14.87 24.76 -1.27
C HIS A 37 -15.40 23.77 -2.33
N ILE A 38 -14.52 23.13 -3.10
CA ILE A 38 -14.89 22.13 -4.10
C ILE A 38 -14.78 20.74 -3.46
N ALA A 39 -15.89 20.01 -3.40
CA ALA A 39 -15.91 18.63 -2.95
C ALA A 39 -15.32 17.70 -4.01
N LEU A 40 -13.99 17.72 -4.19
CA LEU A 40 -13.23 16.84 -5.09
C LEU A 40 -13.19 15.37 -4.61
N GLY A 41 -14.27 14.88 -3.99
CA GLY A 41 -14.35 13.52 -3.46
C GLY A 41 -13.55 13.30 -2.18
N PHE A 42 -13.26 14.34 -1.39
CA PHE A 42 -12.62 14.20 -0.07
C PHE A 42 -13.41 13.26 0.86
N ASP A 43 -14.73 13.44 0.94
CA ASP A 43 -15.59 12.59 1.78
C ASP A 43 -15.65 11.13 1.26
N LEU A 44 -15.56 10.93 -0.06
CA LEU A 44 -15.48 9.59 -0.66
C LEU A 44 -14.15 8.93 -0.29
N TRP A 45 -13.04 9.65 -0.43
CA TRP A 45 -11.71 9.16 -0.05
C TRP A 45 -11.66 8.79 1.44
N TYR A 46 -12.23 9.63 2.30
CA TYR A 46 -12.27 9.39 3.76
C TYR A 46 -13.08 8.14 4.10
N ARG A 47 -14.21 7.91 3.42
CA ARG A 47 -15.00 6.68 3.57
C ARG A 47 -14.29 5.44 3.04
N LEU A 48 -13.47 5.56 2.01
CA LEU A 48 -12.66 4.47 1.45
C LEU A 48 -11.41 4.17 2.30
N TRP A 49 -11.03 5.07 3.21
CA TRP A 49 -9.84 4.92 4.04
C TRP A 49 -9.87 3.68 4.92
N GLU A 50 -10.86 3.57 5.81
CA GLU A 50 -10.99 2.42 6.71
C GLU A 50 -11.13 1.08 5.98
N PRO A 51 -12.04 0.91 5.00
CA PRO A 51 -12.28 -0.40 4.39
C PRO A 51 -11.25 -0.78 3.31
N LEU A 52 -10.52 0.17 2.71
CA LEU A 52 -9.71 -0.08 1.52
C LEU A 52 -8.24 0.30 1.72
N PHE A 53 -7.95 1.54 2.11
CA PHE A 53 -6.57 2.01 2.22
C PHE A 53 -5.84 1.49 3.46
N MET A 54 -6.50 1.46 4.61
CA MET A 54 -5.93 0.96 5.87
C MET A 54 -5.52 -0.51 5.78
N PRO A 55 -6.37 -1.45 5.31
CA PRO A 55 -5.97 -2.84 5.11
C PRO A 55 -4.92 -3.01 4.01
N ALA A 56 -5.00 -2.23 2.91
CA ALA A 56 -3.98 -2.23 1.86
C ALA A 56 -2.57 -1.90 2.39
N ILE A 57 -2.45 -0.85 3.21
CA ILE A 57 -1.20 -0.47 3.87
C ILE A 57 -0.73 -1.57 4.83
N GLY A 58 -1.66 -2.18 5.58
CA GLY A 58 -1.35 -3.29 6.48
C GLY A 58 -0.70 -4.48 5.75
N ILE A 59 -1.20 -4.84 4.56
CA ILE A 59 -0.62 -5.91 3.73
C ILE A 59 0.79 -5.53 3.26
N LEU A 60 0.99 -4.28 2.80
CA LEU A 60 2.32 -3.81 2.38
C LEU A 60 3.33 -3.87 3.54
N MET A 61 2.91 -3.40 4.72
CA MET A 61 3.73 -3.41 5.91
C MET A 61 4.08 -4.84 6.34
N ALA A 62 3.11 -5.75 6.36
CA ALA A 62 3.36 -7.16 6.65
C ALA A 62 4.33 -7.79 5.63
N GLY A 63 4.15 -7.50 4.34
CA GLY A 63 5.06 -7.97 3.29
C GLY A 63 6.49 -7.44 3.44
N ALA A 64 6.64 -6.16 3.79
CA ALA A 64 7.93 -5.55 4.05
C ALA A 64 8.61 -6.14 5.30
N ILE A 65 7.86 -6.35 6.39
CA ILE A 65 8.35 -6.96 7.63
C ILE A 65 8.84 -8.40 7.38
N VAL A 66 8.03 -9.22 6.70
CA VAL A 66 8.41 -10.61 6.37
C VAL A 66 9.67 -10.62 5.49
N SER A 67 9.72 -9.77 4.47
CA SER A 67 10.89 -9.67 3.58
C SER A 67 12.14 -9.21 4.32
N GLY A 68 12.00 -8.24 5.23
CA GLY A 68 13.09 -7.75 6.07
C GLY A 68 13.61 -8.80 7.06
N LEU A 69 12.70 -9.51 7.74
CA LEU A 69 13.02 -10.59 8.67
C LEU A 69 13.74 -11.74 7.97
N LEU A 70 13.21 -12.21 6.84
CA LEU A 70 13.84 -13.28 6.05
C LEU A 70 15.25 -12.89 5.60
N GLY A 71 15.43 -11.65 5.14
CA GLY A 71 16.74 -11.13 4.76
C GLY A 71 17.71 -11.01 5.94
N TRP A 72 17.22 -10.61 7.11
CA TRP A 72 18.04 -10.54 8.33
C TRP A 72 18.48 -11.92 8.81
N VAL A 73 17.56 -12.89 8.88
CA VAL A 73 17.87 -14.28 9.27
C VAL A 73 18.84 -14.92 8.29
N SER A 74 18.62 -14.76 6.98
CA SER A 74 19.49 -15.32 5.93
C SER A 74 20.92 -14.77 6.01
N ARG A 75 21.09 -13.46 6.24
CA ARG A 75 22.42 -12.85 6.46
C ARG A 75 23.11 -13.40 7.71
N ARG A 76 22.34 -13.69 8.77
CA ARG A 76 22.88 -14.18 10.04
C ARG A 76 23.25 -15.67 10.03
N LEU A 77 22.61 -16.48 9.20
CA LEU A 77 22.92 -17.90 9.01
C LEU A 77 24.00 -18.16 7.95
N SER A 78 24.33 -17.15 7.11
CA SER A 78 25.41 -17.21 6.12
C SER A 78 26.75 -16.66 6.63
N THR A 79 26.83 -16.34 7.92
CA THR A 79 28.07 -16.09 8.68
C THR A 79 28.38 -17.33 9.50
#